data_AF-A0AAE3KGM8-F1
#
_entry.id   AF-A0AAE3KGM8-F1
#
_cell.length_a   1.000
_cell.length_b   1.000
_cell.length_c   1.000
_cell.angle_alpha   90.00
_cell.angle_beta   90.00
_cell.angle_gamma   90.00
#
_symmetry.space_group_name_H-M   'P 1'
#
loop_
_entity.id
_entity.type
_entity.pdbx_description
1 polymer ?
#
loop_
_entity_poly.entity_id
_entity_poly.type
_entity_poly.pdbx_seq_one_letter_code
_entity_poly.pdbx_strand_id
1 'polypeptide(L)'
;MDDKGQLEYRRGRLVLPEGIVDWPPGQVARWLSRVPLAERGRAFRALPLNVAAAGFLAMEPKYRVGLISALNPSNVRYLCGIARDEHLLETLELAGDDVQASLMQALPDWRRARIVEQLQQRVAAEKKGKDKDRGKRDRPDWLSRLVRVVRHKDR
;
A
#
# COMPACT_ATOMS: atom_id res chain seq x y z
N MET A 1 -30.62 8.04 -0.26
CA MET A 1 -29.15 7.94 -0.49
C MET A 1 -28.81 6.47 -0.32
N ASP A 2 -28.32 5.83 -1.39
CA ASP A 2 -28.20 4.37 -1.46
C ASP A 2 -27.27 3.78 -0.39
N ASP A 3 -27.79 2.81 0.37
CA ASP A 3 -27.07 1.97 1.35
C ASP A 3 -26.05 0.99 0.72
N LYS A 4 -25.72 1.18 -0.56
CA LYS A 4 -24.82 0.33 -1.36
C LYS A 4 -23.36 0.49 -0.90
N GLY A 5 -23.04 -0.14 0.22
CA GLY A 5 -21.71 -0.07 0.84
C GLY A 5 -21.67 -0.30 2.35
N GLN A 6 -22.78 -0.71 2.97
CA GLN A 6 -22.74 -1.21 4.34
C GLN A 6 -22.00 -2.57 4.39
N LEU A 7 -21.42 -2.87 5.55
CA LEU A 7 -20.81 -4.18 5.79
C LEU A 7 -21.88 -5.13 6.29
N GLU A 8 -22.19 -6.16 5.50
CA GLU A 8 -23.15 -7.17 5.87
C GLU A 8 -22.45 -8.46 6.31
N TYR A 9 -22.94 -9.05 7.39
CA TYR A 9 -22.44 -10.32 7.92
C TYR A 9 -23.58 -11.34 7.95
N ARG A 10 -23.38 -12.49 7.30
CA ARG A 10 -24.29 -13.64 7.38
C ARG A 10 -23.54 -14.81 8.00
N ARG A 11 -24.07 -15.34 9.12
CA ARG A 11 -23.45 -16.44 9.88
C ARG A 11 -21.97 -16.17 10.24
N GLY A 12 -21.66 -14.94 10.64
CA GLY A 12 -20.31 -14.50 11.00
C GLY A 12 -19.34 -14.36 9.83
N ARG A 13 -19.81 -14.38 8.58
CA ARG A 13 -18.99 -14.17 7.38
C ARG A 13 -19.39 -12.87 6.69
N LEU A 14 -18.39 -12.07 6.33
CA LEU A 14 -18.58 -10.89 5.50
C LEU A 14 -19.18 -11.32 4.15
N VAL A 15 -20.30 -10.69 3.80
CA VAL A 15 -20.97 -10.87 2.51
C VAL A 15 -20.53 -9.75 1.57
N LEU A 16 -20.20 -10.12 0.34
CA LEU A 16 -19.89 -9.12 -0.68
C LEU A 16 -21.17 -8.40 -1.10
N PRO A 17 -21.16 -7.06 -1.22
CA PRO A 17 -22.29 -6.33 -1.76
C PRO A 17 -22.69 -6.82 -3.15
N GLU A 18 -24.00 -6.85 -3.41
CA GLU A 18 -24.52 -7.19 -4.72
C GLU A 18 -24.07 -6.18 -5.77
N GLY A 19 -23.64 -6.67 -6.94
CA GLY A 19 -23.14 -5.84 -8.04
C GLY A 19 -21.80 -5.17 -7.77
N ILE A 20 -21.04 -5.56 -6.74
CA ILE A 20 -19.72 -4.96 -6.43
C ILE A 20 -18.72 -5.03 -7.61
N VAL A 21 -18.94 -5.95 -8.54
CA VAL A 21 -18.12 -6.10 -9.76
C VAL A 21 -18.25 -4.93 -10.72
N ASP A 22 -19.39 -4.24 -10.70
CA ASP A 22 -19.69 -3.08 -11.56
C ASP A 22 -19.45 -1.75 -10.84
N TRP A 23 -18.96 -1.79 -9.60
CA TRP A 23 -18.73 -0.59 -8.82
C TRP A 23 -17.52 0.20 -9.35
N PRO A 24 -17.59 1.54 -9.34
CA PRO A 24 -16.42 2.37 -9.60
C PRO A 24 -15.28 2.05 -8.62
N PRO A 25 -14.00 2.14 -9.05
CA PRO A 25 -12.84 1.83 -8.20
C PRO A 25 -12.85 2.55 -6.85
N GLY A 26 -13.24 3.84 -6.82
CA GLY A 26 -13.35 4.61 -5.58
C GLY A 26 -14.47 4.14 -4.64
N GLN A 27 -15.51 3.49 -5.15
CA GLN A 27 -16.54 2.87 -4.29
C GLN A 27 -16.05 1.56 -3.69
N VAL A 28 -15.36 0.72 -4.49
CA VAL A 28 -14.70 -0.50 -3.99
C VAL A 28 -13.66 -0.15 -2.93
N ALA A 29 -12.86 0.89 -3.17
CA ALA A 29 -11.87 1.40 -2.23
C ALA A 29 -12.50 1.82 -0.89
N ARG A 30 -13.58 2.60 -0.93
CA ARG A 30 -14.31 3.03 0.26
C ARG A 30 -14.88 1.85 1.03
N TRP A 31 -15.44 0.85 0.34
CA TRP A 31 -15.96 -0.35 0.98
C TRP A 31 -14.85 -1.17 1.64
N LEU A 32 -13.77 -1.49 0.91
CA LEU A 32 -12.62 -2.21 1.48
C LEU A 32 -11.99 -1.48 2.68
N SER A 33 -11.99 -0.15 2.66
CA SER A 33 -11.46 0.67 3.77
C SER A 33 -12.32 0.59 5.03
N ARG A 34 -13.63 0.32 4.90
CA ARG A 34 -14.53 0.07 6.03
C ARG A 34 -14.34 -1.32 6.63
N VAL A 35 -13.96 -2.31 5.82
CA VAL A 35 -13.73 -3.68 6.31
C VAL A 35 -12.66 -3.68 7.40
N PRO A 36 -12.89 -4.34 8.54
CA PRO A 36 -11.90 -4.49 9.61
C PRO A 36 -10.58 -5.08 9.09
N LEU A 37 -9.45 -4.61 9.64
CA LEU A 37 -8.12 -5.01 9.17
C LEU A 37 -7.94 -6.53 9.11
N ALA A 38 -8.42 -7.25 10.13
CA ALA A 38 -8.34 -8.71 10.23
C ALA A 38 -9.09 -9.45 9.11
N GLU A 39 -10.09 -8.81 8.50
CA GLU A 39 -10.92 -9.40 7.45
C GLU A 39 -10.60 -8.87 6.06
N ARG A 40 -9.93 -7.71 5.97
CA ARG A 40 -9.71 -6.98 4.72
C ARG A 40 -8.96 -7.81 3.67
N GLY A 41 -7.97 -8.60 4.08
CA GLY A 41 -7.26 -9.52 3.17
C GLY A 41 -8.13 -10.68 2.65
N ARG A 42 -9.16 -11.10 3.40
CA ARG A 42 -10.15 -12.08 2.94
C ARG A 42 -11.16 -11.43 2.01
N ALA A 43 -11.66 -10.25 2.36
CA ALA A 43 -12.57 -9.45 1.53
C ALA A 43 -11.95 -9.16 0.16
N PHE A 44 -10.69 -8.71 0.13
CA PHE A 44 -9.94 -8.46 -1.10
C PHE A 44 -9.87 -9.71 -2.00
N ARG A 45 -9.58 -10.88 -1.41
CA ARG A 45 -9.47 -12.14 -2.17
C ARG A 45 -10.80 -12.71 -2.64
N ALA A 46 -11.90 -12.29 -2.04
CA ALA A 46 -13.24 -12.72 -2.45
C ALA A 46 -13.73 -11.95 -3.70
N LEU A 47 -13.15 -10.78 -3.98
CA LEU A 47 -13.43 -9.99 -5.17
C LEU A 47 -12.69 -10.57 -6.40
N PRO A 48 -13.24 -10.38 -7.62
CA PRO A 48 -12.47 -10.56 -8.83
C PRO A 48 -11.19 -9.71 -8.79
N LEU A 49 -10.06 -10.30 -9.20
CA LEU A 49 -8.74 -9.71 -8.98
C LEU A 49 -8.60 -8.30 -9.57
N ASN A 50 -9.18 -8.07 -10.76
CA ASN A 50 -9.19 -6.76 -11.42
C ASN A 50 -9.98 -5.71 -10.61
N VAL A 51 -11.13 -6.09 -10.05
CA VAL A 51 -11.97 -5.21 -9.21
C VAL A 51 -11.25 -4.89 -7.90
N ALA A 52 -10.67 -5.91 -7.26
CA ALA A 52 -9.89 -5.77 -6.03
C ALA A 52 -8.69 -4.83 -6.23
N ALA A 53 -7.95 -5.04 -7.32
CA ALA A 53 -6.82 -4.22 -7.73
C ALA A 53 -7.19 -2.76 -8.00
N ALA A 54 -8.26 -2.54 -8.77
CA ALA A 54 -8.76 -1.19 -9.02
C ALA A 54 -9.15 -0.49 -7.72
N GLY A 55 -9.81 -1.21 -6.80
CA GLY A 55 -10.12 -0.73 -5.46
C GLY A 55 -8.88 -0.40 -4.64
N PHE A 56 -7.82 -1.22 -4.68
CA PHE A 56 -6.55 -0.94 -4.01
C PHE A 56 -5.88 0.33 -4.56
N LEU A 57 -5.85 0.51 -5.87
CA LEU A 57 -5.23 1.69 -6.49
C LEU A 57 -5.99 2.98 -6.14
N ALA A 58 -7.31 2.92 -6.06
CA ALA A 58 -8.16 4.06 -5.68
C ALA A 58 -8.24 4.30 -4.15
N MET A 59 -7.61 3.45 -3.34
CA MET A 59 -7.64 3.53 -1.88
C MET A 59 -6.65 4.57 -1.34
N GLU A 60 -6.97 5.22 -0.22
CA GLU A 60 -6.00 6.11 0.44
C GLU A 60 -4.77 5.31 0.95
N PRO A 61 -3.57 5.91 0.94
CA PRO A 61 -2.32 5.24 1.32
C PRO A 61 -2.38 4.52 2.68
N LYS A 62 -2.98 5.14 3.72
CA LYS A 62 -3.10 4.55 5.06
C LYS A 62 -3.85 3.21 5.08
N TYR A 63 -4.86 3.05 4.21
CA TYR A 63 -5.61 1.80 4.11
C TYR A 63 -4.91 0.78 3.21
N ARG A 64 -4.14 1.24 2.20
CA ARG A 64 -3.26 0.38 1.39
C ARG A 64 -2.25 -0.35 2.28
N VAL A 65 -1.61 0.36 3.23
CA VAL A 65 -0.67 -0.22 4.21
C VAL A 65 -1.30 -1.39 4.95
N GLY A 66 -2.48 -1.18 5.55
CA GLY A 66 -3.18 -2.25 6.27
C GLY A 66 -3.64 -3.40 5.38
N LEU A 67 -4.01 -3.13 4.13
CA LEU A 67 -4.33 -4.19 3.19
C LEU A 67 -3.07 -5.01 2.85
N ILE A 68 -1.93 -4.38 2.55
CA ILE A 68 -0.68 -5.08 2.24
C ILE A 68 -0.25 -5.98 3.40
N SER A 69 -0.35 -5.53 4.66
CA SER A 69 -0.02 -6.37 5.82
C SER A 69 -0.89 -7.62 5.96
N ALA A 70 -2.08 -7.62 5.35
CA ALA A 70 -3.03 -8.73 5.41
C ALA A 70 -3.00 -9.64 4.15
N LEU A 71 -2.17 -9.32 3.16
CA LEU A 71 -2.06 -10.06 1.91
C LEU A 71 -0.87 -11.01 1.89
N ASN A 72 -1.01 -12.09 1.12
CA ASN A 72 0.10 -12.99 0.86
C ASN A 72 1.10 -12.37 -0.15
N PRO A 73 2.35 -12.87 -0.22
CA PRO A 73 3.37 -12.30 -1.10
C PRO A 73 3.01 -12.27 -2.59
N SER A 74 2.21 -13.24 -3.05
CA SER A 74 1.77 -13.31 -4.46
C SER A 74 0.87 -12.12 -4.82
N ASN A 75 -0.11 -11.83 -3.97
CA ASN A 75 -1.01 -10.68 -4.15
C ASN A 75 -0.25 -9.36 -4.05
N VAL A 76 0.70 -9.24 -3.10
CA VAL A 76 1.53 -8.04 -2.98
C VAL A 76 2.38 -7.84 -4.24
N ARG A 77 2.99 -8.90 -4.78
CA ARG A 77 3.74 -8.85 -6.05
C ARG A 77 2.87 -8.40 -7.22
N TYR A 78 1.67 -8.95 -7.33
CA TYR A 78 0.72 -8.54 -8.37
C TYR A 78 0.36 -7.05 -8.25
N LEU A 79 -0.01 -6.58 -7.06
CA LEU A 79 -0.33 -5.17 -6.81
C LEU A 79 0.86 -4.25 -7.07
N CYS A 80 2.05 -4.63 -6.64
CA CYS A 80 3.28 -3.92 -6.96
C CYS A 80 3.50 -3.85 -8.47
N GLY A 81 3.24 -4.93 -9.21
CA GLY A 81 3.39 -4.99 -10.66
C GLY A 81 2.53 -3.98 -11.42
N ILE A 82 1.31 -3.72 -10.95
CA ILE A 82 0.34 -2.83 -11.63
C ILE A 82 0.29 -1.41 -11.06
N ALA A 83 0.69 -1.20 -9.81
CA ALA A 83 0.68 0.13 -9.20
C ALA A 83 1.65 1.06 -9.93
N ARG A 84 1.40 2.36 -9.92
CA ARG A 84 2.40 3.37 -10.33
C ARG A 84 3.38 3.58 -9.18
N ASP A 85 4.57 4.07 -9.50
CA ASP A 85 5.60 4.35 -8.49
C ASP A 85 5.11 5.34 -7.44
N GLU A 86 4.34 6.36 -7.85
CA GLU A 86 3.72 7.34 -6.95
C GLU A 86 2.89 6.66 -5.85
N HIS A 87 2.01 5.72 -6.21
CA HIS A 87 1.21 4.99 -5.23
C HIS A 87 2.05 4.15 -4.27
N LEU A 88 3.14 3.56 -4.78
CA LEU A 88 4.06 2.77 -3.95
C LEU A 88 4.84 3.66 -2.99
N LEU A 89 5.33 4.82 -3.45
CA LEU A 89 6.02 5.80 -2.62
C LEU A 89 5.13 6.31 -1.49
N GLU A 90 3.90 6.75 -1.81
CA GLU A 90 2.92 7.19 -0.81
C GLU A 90 2.64 6.10 0.24
N THR A 91 2.58 4.84 -0.19
CA THR A 91 2.31 3.72 0.71
C THR A 91 3.54 3.42 1.58
N LEU A 92 4.75 3.47 1.02
CA LEU A 92 6.01 3.26 1.73
C LEU A 92 6.25 4.33 2.80
N GLU A 93 5.90 5.59 2.51
CA GLU A 93 6.04 6.72 3.43
C GLU A 93 5.20 6.57 4.71
N LEU A 94 4.06 5.87 4.63
CA LEU A 94 3.18 5.60 5.78
C LEU A 94 3.33 4.19 6.38
N ALA A 95 4.07 3.31 5.70
CA ALA A 95 4.23 1.92 6.12
C ALA A 95 5.23 1.79 7.28
N GLY A 96 4.96 0.87 8.20
CA GLY A 96 5.96 0.39 9.15
C GLY A 96 6.95 -0.59 8.49
N ASP A 97 8.05 -0.88 9.19
CA ASP A 97 9.19 -1.66 8.70
C ASP A 97 8.79 -2.97 8.00
N ASP A 98 7.84 -3.73 8.55
CA ASP A 98 7.40 -5.01 7.98
C ASP A 98 6.70 -4.86 6.62
N VAL A 99 5.81 -3.86 6.51
CA VAL A 99 5.08 -3.59 5.26
C VAL A 99 6.02 -3.02 4.21
N GLN A 100 6.97 -2.17 4.63
CA GLN A 100 8.02 -1.68 3.72
C GLN A 100 8.88 -2.83 3.20
N ALA A 101 9.32 -3.74 4.07
CA ALA A 101 10.08 -4.91 3.66
C ALA A 101 9.29 -5.79 2.68
N SER A 102 8.01 -6.05 2.96
CA SER A 102 7.12 -6.80 2.09
C SER A 102 6.98 -6.16 0.71
N LEU A 103 6.72 -4.84 0.65
CA LEU A 103 6.63 -4.08 -0.60
C LEU A 103 7.94 -4.13 -1.40
N MET A 104 9.08 -3.89 -0.74
CA MET A 104 10.38 -3.87 -1.42
C MET A 104 10.76 -5.25 -1.96
N GLN A 105 10.45 -6.32 -1.23
CA GLN A 105 10.67 -7.70 -1.69
C GLN A 105 9.75 -8.09 -2.86
N ALA A 106 8.57 -7.48 -2.94
CA ALA A 106 7.62 -7.73 -4.02
C ALA A 106 8.00 -7.01 -5.33
N LEU A 107 8.89 -6.02 -5.29
CA LEU A 107 9.33 -5.27 -6.47
C LEU A 107 10.46 -6.00 -7.23
N PRO A 108 10.42 -6.02 -8.57
CA PRO A 108 11.59 -6.36 -9.39
C PRO A 108 12.77 -5.43 -9.09
N ASP A 109 14.01 -5.91 -9.22
CA ASP A 109 15.20 -5.17 -8.77
C ASP A 109 15.37 -3.81 -9.46
N TRP A 110 15.14 -3.74 -10.77
CA TRP A 110 15.20 -2.48 -11.53
C TRP A 110 14.24 -1.42 -10.98
N ARG A 111 13.03 -1.86 -10.57
CA ARG A 111 12.00 -0.97 -10.05
C ARG A 111 12.26 -0.62 -8.60
N ARG A 112 12.76 -1.57 -7.82
CA ARG A 112 13.21 -1.36 -6.45
C ARG A 112 14.30 -0.28 -6.39
N ALA A 113 15.30 -0.36 -7.26
CA ALA A 113 16.37 0.63 -7.36
C ALA A 113 15.81 2.03 -7.65
N ARG A 114 14.90 2.14 -8.62
CA ARG A 114 14.23 3.40 -8.97
C ARG A 114 13.41 4.00 -7.81
N ILE A 115 12.65 3.18 -7.10
CA ILE A 115 11.87 3.62 -5.92
C ILE A 115 12.81 4.12 -4.81
N VAL A 116 13.92 3.40 -4.55
CA VAL A 116 14.92 3.83 -3.55
C VAL A 116 15.54 5.17 -3.94
N GLU A 117 15.90 5.35 -5.21
CA GLU A 117 16.44 6.61 -5.71
C GLU A 117 15.44 7.76 -5.53
N GLN A 118 14.17 7.55 -5.89
CA GLN A 118 13.11 8.55 -5.72
C GLN A 118 12.90 8.93 -4.24
N LEU A 119 12.92 7.96 -3.31
CA LEU A 119 12.85 8.24 -1.88
C LEU A 119 14.05 9.06 -1.39
N GLN A 120 15.26 8.74 -1.85
CA GLN A 120 16.47 9.49 -1.50
C GLN A 120 16.41 10.94 -2.02
N GLN A 121 15.92 11.14 -3.25
CA GLN A 121 15.72 12.46 -3.83
C GLN A 121 14.69 13.29 -3.03
N ARG A 122 13.56 12.70 -2.62
CA ARG A 122 12.54 13.38 -1.78
C ARG A 122 13.13 13.84 -0.44
N VAL A 123 13.86 12.97 0.24
CA VAL A 123 14.52 13.32 1.51
C VAL A 123 15.59 14.39 1.34
N ALA A 124 16.35 14.36 0.23
CA ALA A 124 17.33 15.39 -0.07
C ALA A 124 16.67 16.75 -0.38
N ALA A 125 15.54 16.74 -1.10
CA ALA A 125 14.75 17.93 -1.39
C ALA A 125 14.15 18.54 -0.12
N GLU A 126 13.62 17.73 0.79
CA GLU A 126 13.11 18.20 2.08
C GLU A 126 14.18 18.89 2.95
N LYS A 127 15.43 18.42 2.87
CA LYS A 127 16.55 19.07 3.58
C LYS A 127 16.86 20.45 3.01
N LYS A 128 16.90 20.57 1.67
CA LYS A 128 17.12 21.86 1.00
C LYS A 128 16.00 22.86 1.25
N GLY A 129 14.77 22.40 1.50
CA GLY A 129 13.64 23.25 1.89
C GLY A 129 13.63 23.69 3.35
N LYS A 130 14.21 22.91 4.27
CA LYS A 130 14.25 23.19 5.73
C LYS A 130 15.50 23.92 6.22
N ASP A 131 16.54 24.07 5.38
CA ASP A 131 17.73 24.88 5.72
C ASP A 131 17.43 26.40 5.84
N LYS A 132 16.18 26.83 5.65
CA LYS A 132 15.74 28.20 5.98
C LYS A 132 14.96 28.33 7.29
N ASP A 133 14.54 27.23 7.93
CA ASP A 133 13.81 27.32 9.20
C ASP A 133 14.10 26.12 10.13
N ARG A 134 14.97 26.41 11.11
CA ARG A 134 15.18 25.74 12.42
C ARG A 134 14.82 24.25 12.57
N GLY A 135 15.84 23.50 12.97
CA GLY A 135 15.71 22.36 13.88
C GLY A 135 15.89 21.01 13.22
N LYS A 136 16.99 20.34 13.58
CA LYS A 136 17.31 18.92 13.34
C LYS A 136 16.05 18.06 13.19
N ARG A 137 15.57 17.84 11.96
CA ARG A 137 14.64 16.75 11.66
C ARG A 137 15.48 15.54 11.31
N ASP A 138 15.45 14.58 12.22
CA ASP A 138 16.09 13.28 12.08
C ASP A 138 15.79 12.67 10.71
N ARG A 139 16.84 12.14 10.08
CA ARG A 139 16.64 11.28 8.91
C ARG A 139 15.71 10.14 9.36
N PRO A 140 14.68 9.76 8.58
CA PRO A 140 13.89 8.60 8.93
C PRO A 140 14.82 7.39 8.99
N ASP A 141 15.07 6.89 10.20
CA ASP A 141 16.07 5.84 10.47
C ASP A 141 15.80 4.58 9.63
N TRP A 142 14.52 4.34 9.33
CA TRP A 142 14.04 3.26 8.47
C TRP A 142 14.64 3.29 7.06
N LEU A 143 14.86 4.45 6.44
CA LEU A 143 15.44 4.55 5.08
C LEU A 143 16.90 4.11 5.06
N SER A 144 17.65 4.47 6.10
CA SER A 144 19.04 4.04 6.26
C SER A 144 19.12 2.53 6.50
N ARG A 145 18.16 1.96 7.26
CA ARG A 145 18.01 0.51 7.45
C ARG A 145 17.60 -0.20 6.15
N LEU A 146 16.66 0.36 5.40
CA LEU A 146 16.19 -0.17 4.11
C LEU A 146 17.33 -0.30 3.10
N VAL A 147 18.14 0.75 2.96
CA VAL A 147 19.31 0.74 2.06
C VAL A 147 20.32 -0.33 2.46
N ARG A 148 20.51 -0.58 3.77
CA ARG A 148 21.36 -1.69 4.24
C ARG A 148 20.78 -3.06 3.88
N VAL A 149 19.48 -3.28 4.09
CA VAL A 149 18.80 -4.54 3.78
C VAL A 149 18.88 -4.86 2.29
N VAL A 150 18.68 -3.86 1.41
CA VAL A 150 18.81 -4.04 -0.04
C VAL A 150 20.24 -4.41 -0.43
N ARG A 151 21.25 -3.71 0.11
CA ARG A 151 22.67 -3.97 -0.19
C ARG A 151 23.19 -5.33 0.29
N HIS A 152 22.57 -5.93 1.30
CA HIS A 152 22.98 -7.22 1.84
C HIS A 152 22.45 -8.43 1.06
N LYS A 153 21.46 -8.27 0.17
CA LYS A 153 20.96 -9.37 -0.68
C LYS A 153 21.73 -9.58 -1.98
N ASP A 154 22.62 -8.65 -2.34
CA ASP A 154 23.46 -8.70 -3.56
C ASP A 154 24.86 -9.32 -3.30
N ARG A 155 25.09 -9.92 -2.12
CA ARG A 155 26.29 -10.70 -1.76
C ARG A 155 25.93 -12.16 -1.55
#